data_AF-A0A949HXS6-F1
#
_entry.id   AF-A0A949HXS6-F1
#
_cell.length_a   1.000
_cell.length_b   1.000
_cell.length_c   1.000
_cell.angle_alpha   90.00
_cell.angle_beta   90.00
_cell.angle_gamma   90.00
#
_symmetry.space_group_name_H-M   'P 1'
#
loop_
_entity.id
_entity.type
_entity.pdbx_description
1 polymer ?
#
loop_
_entity_poly.entity_id
_entity_poly.type
_entity_poly.pdbx_seq_one_letter_code
_entity_poly.pdbx_strand_id
1 'polypeptide(L)'
;MTRDQIQSTLRQEYNQQRWVSLLREILPGTDVFASPQPVPSTATNVPEAVQLARVRLGDRKQLAVLQVRVGDRIDLLRNRVGLRNLVARFIDQAEYHGVLAVFLAPQSDFRFTFAARMAEFDDEGNLIRRETAPRRYTYVLGPNEACRTAAERFLKLSEKGLAATMDDVIEAFSVEKLNQEFFADFSRAFERVKSEIQKRNRWKEKVAKEESQTLLNRLLFLYFVQRKGWLNRQRDYLFRNFVRFDKDTPAKTTFLDGFLRPLFIKLSTEGSQADIPGHDLPFLNGGLFADEYGDEQHDEAVRRHFDLQVGNEVFRSVFEDLLERYNFTIQEDSPTNYEVAIDPEMLGQIFEELILTSEESETAGKSKRHDTGGHYTPRPIVHYLCRDSLAA
;
A
#
# COMPACT_ATOMS: atom_id res chain seq x y z
N MET A 1 17.94 -2.81 15.95
CA MET A 1 16.47 -2.80 16.13
C MET A 1 15.86 -3.73 15.09
N THR A 2 14.78 -4.44 15.40
CA THR A 2 14.07 -5.32 14.45
C THR A 2 12.77 -4.66 13.96
N ARG A 3 12.24 -5.09 12.81
CA ARG A 3 10.93 -4.63 12.30
C ARG A 3 9.83 -4.79 13.36
N ASP A 4 9.80 -5.93 14.04
CA ASP A 4 8.73 -6.25 15.00
C ASP A 4 8.79 -5.35 16.24
N GLN A 5 9.98 -4.95 16.68
CA GLN A 5 10.15 -3.96 17.75
C GLN A 5 9.64 -2.57 17.34
N ILE A 6 9.96 -2.14 16.11
CA ILE A 6 9.45 -0.87 15.57
C ILE A 6 7.92 -0.94 15.46
N GLN A 7 7.40 -1.99 14.84
CA GLN A 7 5.96 -2.18 14.64
C GLN A 7 5.20 -2.21 15.96
N SER A 8 5.70 -2.93 16.97
CA SER A 8 5.12 -2.97 18.32
C SER A 8 5.06 -1.57 18.94
N THR A 9 6.10 -0.75 18.74
CA THR A 9 6.14 0.64 19.24
C THR A 9 5.12 1.51 18.51
N LEU A 10 5.02 1.40 17.18
CA LEU A 10 4.12 2.19 16.34
C LEU A 10 2.63 1.85 16.54
N ARG A 11 2.33 0.63 17.01
CA ARG A 11 0.96 0.19 17.35
C ARG A 11 0.47 0.67 18.71
N GLN A 12 1.34 1.21 19.57
CA GLN A 12 0.91 1.67 20.88
C GLN A 12 0.31 3.07 20.80
N GLU A 13 -0.51 3.45 21.79
CA GLU A 13 -0.95 4.84 21.93
C GLU A 13 0.25 5.79 21.96
N TYR A 14 0.08 6.99 21.40
CA TYR A 14 1.19 7.93 21.28
C TYR A 14 1.79 8.28 22.64
N ASN A 15 3.12 8.16 22.72
CA ASN A 15 3.89 8.64 23.86
C ASN A 15 5.12 9.37 23.34
N GLN A 16 5.27 10.62 23.76
CA GLN A 16 6.34 11.50 23.28
C GLN A 16 7.74 10.93 23.54
N GLN A 17 7.99 10.33 24.72
CA GLN A 17 9.30 9.78 25.05
C GLN A 17 9.62 8.56 24.19
N ARG A 18 8.67 7.62 24.03
CA ARG A 18 8.83 6.46 23.14
C ARG A 18 9.09 6.89 21.70
N TRP A 19 8.33 7.86 21.21
CA TRP A 19 8.47 8.39 19.84
C TRP A 19 9.87 8.97 19.59
N VAL A 20 10.34 9.80 20.51
CA VAL A 20 11.66 10.43 20.38
C VAL A 20 12.79 9.42 20.53
N SER A 21 12.67 8.44 21.43
CA SER A 21 13.63 7.34 21.55
C SER A 21 13.71 6.50 20.27
N LEU A 22 12.55 6.14 19.70
CA LEU A 22 12.46 5.45 18.42
C LEU A 22 13.14 6.25 17.29
N LEU A 23 12.89 7.57 17.21
CA LEU A 23 13.54 8.42 16.21
C LEU A 23 15.06 8.50 16.39
N ARG A 24 15.58 8.52 17.62
CA ARG A 24 17.03 8.47 17.87
C ARG A 24 17.65 7.15 17.40
N GLU A 25 16.95 6.04 17.57
CA GLU A 25 17.44 4.73 17.10
C GLU A 25 17.43 4.66 15.56
N ILE A 26 16.43 5.24 14.91
CA ILE A 26 16.31 5.22 13.44
C ILE A 26 17.22 6.25 12.77
N LEU A 27 17.31 7.45 13.34
CA LEU A 27 18.12 8.56 12.84
C LEU A 27 19.07 9.00 13.96
N PRO A 28 20.27 8.41 14.05
CA PRO A 28 21.21 8.68 15.14
C PRO A 28 21.66 10.15 15.25
N GLY A 29 21.47 10.95 14.19
CA GLY A 29 21.67 12.40 14.20
C GLY A 29 20.56 13.19 14.92
N THR A 30 19.64 12.54 15.62
CA THR A 30 18.53 13.17 16.36
C THR A 30 19.03 13.80 17.66
N ASP A 31 19.00 15.12 17.71
CA ASP A 31 19.29 15.96 18.89
C ASP A 31 17.98 16.46 19.50
N VAL A 32 17.69 16.02 20.72
CA VAL A 32 16.41 16.26 21.39
C VAL A 32 16.56 17.42 22.34
N PHE A 33 15.60 18.33 22.30
CA PHE A 33 15.63 19.50 23.15
C PHE A 33 15.35 19.15 24.61
N ALA A 34 15.98 19.88 25.53
CA ALA A 34 15.77 19.71 26.97
C ALA A 34 14.30 19.92 27.37
N SER A 35 13.61 20.82 26.66
CA SER A 35 12.17 21.01 26.74
C SER A 35 11.58 21.21 25.34
N PRO A 36 10.34 20.75 25.07
CA PRO A 36 9.65 21.06 23.83
C PRO A 36 9.62 22.57 23.58
N GLN A 37 10.01 23.00 22.38
CA GLN A 37 10.02 24.42 22.01
C GLN A 37 8.70 24.77 21.33
N PRO A 38 7.97 25.79 21.79
CA PRO A 38 6.73 26.21 21.15
C PRO A 38 7.04 26.75 19.76
N VAL A 39 6.22 26.36 18.78
CA VAL A 39 6.40 26.77 17.41
C VAL A 39 5.49 27.96 17.12
N PRO A 40 6.03 29.15 16.74
CA PRO A 40 5.22 30.34 16.53
C PRO A 40 4.15 30.13 15.45
N SER A 41 2.89 30.38 15.80
CA SER A 41 1.78 30.38 14.85
C SER A 41 1.28 31.80 14.62
N THR A 42 1.14 32.19 13.36
CA THR A 42 0.52 33.46 12.93
C THR A 42 -0.99 33.35 12.67
N ALA A 43 -1.62 32.20 12.92
CA ALA A 43 -3.03 31.97 12.63
C ALA A 43 -3.85 31.60 13.87
N THR A 44 -5.07 32.12 13.92
CA THR A 44 -5.97 32.20 15.09
C THR A 44 -6.63 30.88 15.51
N ASN A 45 -6.40 29.78 14.80
CA ASN A 45 -7.05 28.47 15.03
C ASN A 45 -6.07 27.29 14.84
N VAL A 46 -4.78 27.50 15.09
CA VAL A 46 -3.77 26.46 14.83
C VAL A 46 -3.69 25.49 16.02
N PRO A 47 -3.62 24.18 15.74
CA PRO A 47 -3.16 23.14 16.66
C PRO A 47 -1.97 23.57 17.54
N GLU A 48 -1.93 23.19 18.81
CA GLU A 48 -0.74 23.40 19.65
C GLU A 48 0.43 22.60 19.05
N ALA A 49 1.41 23.30 18.50
CA ALA A 49 2.58 22.70 17.86
C ALA A 49 3.84 22.98 18.68
N VAL A 50 4.58 21.92 18.97
CA VAL A 50 5.87 21.98 19.66
C VAL A 50 6.93 21.23 18.86
N GLN A 51 8.14 21.76 18.84
CA GLN A 51 9.31 21.08 18.31
C GLN A 51 9.98 20.29 19.44
N LEU A 52 10.17 18.99 19.20
CA LEU A 52 10.74 18.05 20.16
C LEU A 52 12.25 17.87 19.97
N ALA A 53 12.70 17.91 18.72
CA ALA A 53 14.06 17.60 18.33
C ALA A 53 14.40 18.21 16.96
N ARG A 54 15.68 18.14 16.63
CA ARG A 54 16.21 18.32 15.28
C ARG A 54 16.98 17.08 14.87
N VAL A 55 16.91 16.69 13.60
CA VAL A 55 17.70 15.58 13.06
C VAL A 55 18.71 16.15 12.08
N ARG A 56 20.00 15.84 12.30
CA ARG A 56 21.06 16.14 11.33
C ARG A 56 21.31 14.93 10.44
N LEU A 57 21.21 15.12 9.14
CA LEU A 57 21.46 14.10 8.12
C LEU A 57 22.92 14.14 7.64
N GLY A 58 23.37 13.06 7.00
CA GLY A 58 24.74 12.90 6.47
C GLY A 58 25.09 13.90 5.37
N ASP A 59 24.10 14.40 4.64
CA ASP A 59 24.23 15.46 3.63
C ASP A 59 24.16 16.88 4.21
N ARG A 60 24.29 17.02 5.54
CA ARG A 60 24.24 18.27 6.32
C ARG A 60 22.87 18.96 6.34
N LYS A 61 21.85 18.40 5.68
CA LYS A 61 20.47 18.90 5.79
C LYS A 61 19.90 18.58 7.18
N GLN A 62 18.91 19.34 7.60
CA GLN A 62 18.25 19.16 8.88
C GLN A 62 16.74 18.95 8.76
N LEU A 63 16.20 18.12 9.65
CA LEU A 63 14.77 17.90 9.81
C LEU A 63 14.30 18.41 11.17
N ALA A 64 13.17 19.13 11.20
CA ALA A 64 12.50 19.44 12.46
C ALA A 64 11.60 18.27 12.88
N VAL A 65 11.58 17.91 14.15
CA VAL A 65 10.65 16.92 14.71
C VAL A 65 9.54 17.64 15.45
N LEU A 66 8.31 17.57 14.92
CA LEU A 66 7.17 18.30 15.45
C LEU A 66 6.14 17.36 16.06
N GLN A 67 5.51 17.81 17.14
CA GLN A 67 4.30 17.24 17.70
C GLN A 67 3.20 18.30 17.62
N VAL A 68 2.06 17.93 17.05
CA VAL A 68 0.97 18.84 16.73
C VAL A 68 -0.33 18.29 17.29
N ARG A 69 -0.95 18.97 18.26
CA ARG A 69 -2.24 18.58 18.83
C ARG A 69 -3.38 19.32 18.14
N VAL A 70 -4.18 18.60 17.36
CA VAL A 70 -5.31 19.15 16.61
C VAL A 70 -6.59 19.14 17.46
N GLY A 71 -7.49 20.09 17.21
CA GLY A 71 -8.78 20.13 17.91
C GLY A 71 -9.74 19.03 17.46
N ASP A 72 -10.76 18.76 18.28
CA ASP A 72 -11.68 17.60 18.15
C ASP A 72 -12.43 17.50 16.82
N ARG A 73 -12.58 18.62 16.11
CA ARG A 73 -13.25 18.68 14.79
C ARG A 73 -12.35 18.28 13.63
N ILE A 74 -11.04 18.13 13.86
CA ILE A 74 -10.08 17.80 12.82
C ILE A 74 -9.94 16.27 12.76
N ASP A 75 -10.47 15.71 11.69
CA ASP A 75 -10.23 14.32 11.33
C ASP A 75 -8.82 14.18 10.74
N LEU A 76 -7.94 13.44 11.43
CA LEU A 76 -6.54 13.22 11.04
C LEU A 76 -6.41 12.50 9.70
N LEU A 77 -7.38 11.64 9.37
CA LEU A 77 -7.43 10.88 8.13
C LEU A 77 -7.80 11.83 6.99
N ARG A 78 -8.85 12.65 7.17
CA ARG A 78 -9.38 13.51 6.09
C ARG A 78 -8.57 14.78 5.87
N ASN A 79 -7.93 15.36 6.88
CA ASN A 79 -7.31 16.69 6.78
C ASN A 79 -5.83 16.66 6.33
N ARG A 80 -5.45 15.82 5.34
CA ARG A 80 -4.03 15.61 4.99
C ARG A 80 -3.31 16.79 4.37
N VAL A 81 -3.96 17.48 3.43
CA VAL A 81 -3.35 18.63 2.77
C VAL A 81 -3.22 19.80 3.76
N GLY A 82 -4.25 20.05 4.56
CA GLY A 82 -4.21 21.10 5.59
C GLY A 82 -3.13 20.85 6.64
N LEU A 83 -3.05 19.63 7.17
CA LEU A 83 -2.05 19.26 8.17
C LEU A 83 -0.62 19.27 7.58
N ARG A 84 -0.42 18.77 6.35
CA ARG A 84 0.89 18.87 5.67
C ARG A 84 1.29 20.31 5.41
N ASN A 85 0.37 21.15 4.93
CA ASN A 85 0.64 22.56 4.68
C ASN A 85 0.94 23.32 5.97
N LEU A 86 0.30 22.95 7.09
CA LEU A 86 0.60 23.51 8.40
C LEU A 86 2.08 23.30 8.77
N VAL A 87 2.60 22.08 8.58
CA VAL A 87 3.99 21.76 8.95
C VAL A 87 5.01 22.15 7.89
N ALA A 88 4.63 22.20 6.61
CA ALA A 88 5.52 22.61 5.52
C ALA A 88 5.95 24.08 5.62
N ARG A 89 5.24 24.91 6.40
CA ARG A 89 5.63 26.30 6.71
C ARG A 89 6.89 26.39 7.56
N PHE A 90 7.28 25.31 8.24
CA PHE A 90 8.52 25.24 9.01
C PHE A 90 9.73 24.84 8.18
N ILE A 91 9.56 24.65 6.86
CA ILE A 91 10.65 24.36 5.94
C ILE A 91 11.11 25.68 5.32
N ASP A 92 12.14 26.27 5.91
CA ASP A 92 12.75 27.53 5.49
C ASP A 92 13.90 27.35 4.49
N GLN A 93 14.39 26.11 4.31
CA GLN A 93 15.56 25.76 3.48
C GLN A 93 16.85 26.49 3.88
N ALA A 94 16.89 27.08 5.07
CA ALA A 94 18.06 27.70 5.67
C ALA A 94 18.53 26.88 6.88
N GLU A 95 17.64 26.69 7.85
CA GLU A 95 17.85 25.82 9.00
C GLU A 95 17.24 24.45 8.72
N TYR A 96 15.96 24.40 8.35
CA TYR A 96 15.21 23.16 8.15
C TYR A 96 14.85 22.91 6.70
N HIS A 97 15.19 21.72 6.22
CA HIS A 97 14.99 21.26 4.85
C HIS A 97 13.80 20.27 4.75
N GLY A 98 13.35 19.77 5.90
CA GLY A 98 12.16 18.94 6.01
C GLY A 98 11.66 18.86 7.45
N VAL A 99 10.54 18.17 7.61
CA VAL A 99 9.82 18.03 8.87
C VAL A 99 9.32 16.59 9.03
N LEU A 100 9.53 16.04 10.22
CA LEU A 100 8.90 14.82 10.73
C LEU A 100 7.84 15.24 11.75
N ALA A 101 6.57 15.20 11.36
CA ALA A 101 5.46 15.66 12.20
C ALA A 101 4.61 14.48 12.69
N VAL A 102 4.23 14.51 13.98
CA VAL A 102 3.17 13.69 14.52
C VAL A 102 1.97 14.55 14.87
N PHE A 103 0.80 14.18 14.35
CA PHE A 103 -0.48 14.81 14.66
C PHE A 103 -1.28 13.94 15.63
N LEU A 104 -1.76 14.58 16.69
CA LEU A 104 -2.54 13.97 17.77
C LEU A 104 -3.94 14.56 17.75
N ALA A 105 -4.95 13.69 17.71
CA ALA A 105 -6.35 14.02 17.95
C ALA A 105 -6.79 13.37 19.27
N PRO A 106 -7.97 13.68 19.81
CA PRO A 106 -8.51 13.00 20.99
C PRO A 106 -8.72 11.49 20.83
N GLN A 107 -8.67 10.99 19.59
CA GLN A 107 -8.77 9.59 19.23
C GLN A 107 -7.46 8.83 19.56
N SER A 108 -7.52 7.50 19.68
CA SER A 108 -6.35 6.67 20.07
C SER A 108 -5.26 6.61 19.01
N ASP A 109 -5.63 6.71 17.72
CA ASP A 109 -4.69 6.67 16.62
C ASP A 109 -4.11 8.06 16.33
N PHE A 110 -2.85 8.07 15.90
CA PHE A 110 -2.11 9.28 15.58
C PHE A 110 -1.54 9.18 14.18
N ARG A 111 -1.12 10.31 13.65
CA ARG A 111 -0.62 10.38 12.28
C ARG A 111 0.80 10.86 12.22
N PHE A 112 1.64 10.13 11.51
CA PHE A 112 2.97 10.57 11.12
C PHE A 112 2.96 11.16 9.70
N THR A 113 3.69 12.24 9.49
CA THR A 113 3.86 12.88 8.18
C THR A 113 5.28 13.37 8.01
N PHE A 114 5.88 13.01 6.88
CA PHE A 114 7.11 13.62 6.40
C PHE A 114 6.78 14.67 5.33
N ALA A 115 7.43 15.83 5.41
CA ALA A 115 7.35 16.86 4.39
C ALA A 115 8.75 17.46 4.15
N ALA A 116 9.14 17.62 2.90
CA ALA A 116 10.39 18.29 2.53
C ALA A 116 10.17 19.27 1.37
N ARG A 117 11.02 20.29 1.32
CA ARG A 117 11.14 21.25 0.22
C ARG A 117 12.61 21.35 -0.15
N MET A 118 12.87 21.25 -1.44
CA MET A 118 14.20 21.31 -2.03
C MET A 118 14.19 22.38 -3.11
N ALA A 119 15.31 23.07 -3.25
CA ALA A 119 15.56 23.95 -4.37
C ALA A 119 16.84 23.46 -5.06
N GLU A 120 16.69 23.07 -6.31
CA GLU A 120 17.78 22.57 -7.15
C GLU A 120 17.88 23.47 -8.38
N PHE A 121 19.06 23.56 -8.96
CA PHE A 121 19.21 24.15 -10.29
C PHE A 121 19.06 23.05 -11.33
N ASP A 122 18.24 23.27 -12.35
CA ASP A 122 18.22 22.37 -13.51
C ASP A 122 19.46 22.54 -14.38
N ASP A 123 19.56 21.70 -15.41
CA ASP A 123 20.67 21.71 -16.37
C ASP A 123 20.78 23.05 -17.14
N GLU A 124 19.73 23.88 -17.09
CA GLU A 124 19.66 25.20 -17.71
C GLU A 124 19.99 26.33 -16.72
N GLY A 125 20.31 25.99 -15.46
CA GLY A 125 20.62 26.95 -14.40
C GLY A 125 19.41 27.66 -13.79
N ASN A 126 18.19 27.19 -14.07
CA ASN A 126 16.98 27.71 -13.45
C ASN A 126 16.76 27.06 -12.08
N LEU A 127 16.34 27.85 -11.10
CA LEU A 127 15.98 27.35 -9.78
C LEU A 127 14.64 26.60 -9.84
N ILE A 128 14.68 25.27 -9.80
CA ILE A 128 13.52 24.42 -9.64
C ILE A 128 13.27 24.15 -8.16
N ARG A 129 12.05 24.46 -7.71
CA ARG A 129 11.59 24.08 -6.37
C ARG A 129 10.84 22.76 -6.45
N ARG A 130 11.33 21.75 -5.76
CA ARG A 130 10.65 20.47 -5.57
C ARG A 130 10.09 20.37 -4.16
N GLU A 131 8.90 19.81 -4.04
CA GLU A 131 8.25 19.56 -2.77
C GLU A 131 7.69 18.14 -2.74
N THR A 132 7.81 17.47 -1.61
CA THR A 132 7.16 16.17 -1.40
C THR A 132 5.65 16.33 -1.54
N ALA A 133 5.01 15.53 -2.40
CA ALA A 133 3.55 15.61 -2.57
C ALA A 133 2.81 15.40 -1.23
N PRO A 134 1.79 16.21 -0.87
CA PRO A 134 1.14 16.18 0.45
C PRO A 134 0.62 14.82 0.92
N ARG A 135 0.35 13.93 -0.04
CA ARG A 135 -0.37 12.68 0.16
C ARG A 135 0.54 11.46 0.21
N ARG A 136 1.76 11.54 -0.31
CA ARG A 136 2.61 10.37 -0.58
C ARG A 136 3.59 10.00 0.55
N TYR A 137 3.51 10.69 1.69
CA TYR A 137 4.52 10.62 2.76
C TYR A 137 3.87 10.63 4.16
N THR A 138 2.69 10.01 4.29
CA THR A 138 1.85 10.03 5.51
C THR A 138 1.46 8.63 5.95
N TYR A 139 1.54 8.36 7.25
CA TYR A 139 1.15 7.10 7.87
C TYR A 139 0.18 7.34 9.03
N VAL A 140 -0.83 6.49 9.15
CA VAL A 140 -1.68 6.40 10.33
C VAL A 140 -1.13 5.27 11.20
N LEU A 141 -1.01 5.54 12.49
CA LEU A 141 -0.33 4.71 13.46
C LEU A 141 -1.18 4.65 14.74
N GLY A 142 -0.99 3.60 15.54
CA GLY A 142 -1.71 3.44 16.79
C GLY A 142 -2.37 2.06 16.94
N PRO A 143 -3.16 1.88 18.01
CA PRO A 143 -3.70 0.58 18.41
C PRO A 143 -4.57 -0.11 17.37
N ASN A 144 -5.24 0.66 16.51
CA ASN A 144 -6.14 0.10 15.51
C ASN A 144 -5.46 -0.15 14.15
N GLU A 145 -4.18 0.21 14.02
CA GLU A 145 -3.45 0.11 12.76
C GLU A 145 -2.42 -1.02 12.73
N ALA A 146 -2.20 -1.61 11.55
CA ALA A 146 -1.26 -2.71 11.42
C ALA A 146 0.21 -2.25 11.54
N CYS A 147 0.52 -1.01 11.16
CA CYS A 147 1.84 -0.36 11.20
C CYS A 147 3.01 -1.11 10.53
N ARG A 148 2.75 -2.17 9.75
CA ARG A 148 3.82 -3.00 9.17
C ARG A 148 4.66 -2.23 8.16
N THR A 149 4.01 -1.61 7.17
CA THR A 149 4.70 -0.83 6.13
C THR A 149 5.50 0.31 6.75
N ALA A 150 4.92 1.05 7.71
CA ALA A 150 5.64 2.09 8.44
C ALA A 150 6.90 1.53 9.11
N ALA A 151 6.78 0.41 9.82
CA ALA A 151 7.90 -0.23 10.50
C ALA A 151 9.01 -0.67 9.54
N GLU A 152 8.66 -1.23 8.38
CA GLU A 152 9.63 -1.61 7.34
C GLU A 152 10.34 -0.38 6.76
N ARG A 153 9.64 0.74 6.55
CA ARG A 153 10.25 1.99 6.07
C ARG A 153 11.19 2.62 7.09
N PHE A 154 10.79 2.66 8.36
CA PHE A 154 11.65 3.11 9.43
C PHE A 154 12.87 2.19 9.61
N LEU A 155 12.71 0.88 9.46
CA LEU A 155 13.84 -0.06 9.50
C LEU A 155 14.83 0.19 8.36
N LYS A 156 14.36 0.28 7.11
CA LYS A 156 15.20 0.57 5.93
C LYS A 156 15.98 1.88 6.11
N LEU A 157 15.36 2.89 6.73
CA LEU A 157 16.04 4.15 7.05
C LEU A 157 17.08 3.97 8.17
N SER A 158 16.79 3.17 9.20
CA SER A 158 17.74 2.91 10.30
C SER A 158 19.03 2.23 9.85
N GLU A 159 18.97 1.41 8.80
CA GLU A 159 20.13 0.73 8.22
C GLU A 159 21.16 1.71 7.63
N LYS A 160 20.75 2.94 7.29
CA LYS A 160 21.64 4.01 6.80
C LYS A 160 22.44 4.67 7.92
N GLY A 161 21.97 4.59 9.17
CA GLY A 161 22.62 5.19 10.34
C GLY A 161 22.92 6.68 10.17
N LEU A 162 24.13 7.10 10.57
CA LEU A 162 24.58 8.50 10.45
C LEU A 162 24.80 8.96 8.99
N ALA A 163 24.84 8.04 8.03
CA ALA A 163 25.01 8.36 6.62
C ALA A 163 23.68 8.67 5.92
N ALA A 164 22.53 8.53 6.61
CA ALA A 164 21.22 8.82 6.04
C ALA A 164 21.16 10.25 5.48
N THR A 165 20.81 10.37 4.20
CA THR A 165 20.65 11.63 3.47
C THR A 165 19.17 12.03 3.38
N MET A 166 18.88 13.24 2.90
CA MET A 166 17.49 13.63 2.64
C MET A 166 16.83 12.73 1.60
N ASP A 167 17.57 12.30 0.58
CA ASP A 167 17.03 11.43 -0.47
C ASP A 167 16.69 10.05 0.09
N ASP A 168 17.47 9.53 1.03
CA ASP A 168 17.13 8.29 1.75
C ASP A 168 15.81 8.43 2.54
N VAL A 169 15.59 9.59 3.17
CA VAL A 169 14.34 9.86 3.93
C VAL A 169 13.15 9.99 2.98
N ILE A 170 13.32 10.69 1.85
CA ILE A 170 12.31 10.81 0.79
C ILE A 170 11.98 9.42 0.24
N GLU A 171 12.97 8.64 -0.15
CA GLU A 171 12.77 7.30 -0.69
C GLU A 171 12.06 6.40 0.33
N ALA A 172 12.51 6.42 1.59
CA ALA A 172 11.93 5.59 2.65
C ALA A 172 10.44 5.86 2.85
N PHE A 173 9.99 7.11 2.72
CA PHE A 173 8.58 7.46 2.97
C PHE A 173 7.72 7.64 1.71
N SER A 174 8.24 7.38 0.51
CA SER A 174 7.53 7.61 -0.76
C SER A 174 6.55 6.48 -1.13
N VAL A 175 5.29 6.84 -1.42
CA VAL A 175 4.29 5.94 -2.03
C VAL A 175 4.70 5.46 -3.41
N GLU A 176 5.31 6.30 -4.25
CA GLU A 176 5.73 5.86 -5.59
C GLU A 176 6.78 4.75 -5.50
N LYS A 177 7.71 4.88 -4.55
CA LYS A 177 8.70 3.83 -4.32
C LYS A 177 8.05 2.56 -3.78
N LEU A 178 7.07 2.69 -2.86
CA LEU A 178 6.26 1.55 -2.39
C LEU A 178 5.58 0.83 -3.55
N ASN A 179 4.95 1.56 -4.47
CA ASN A 179 4.26 0.98 -5.62
C ASN A 179 5.23 0.26 -6.56
N GLN A 180 6.40 0.84 -6.84
CA GLN A 180 7.44 0.19 -7.65
C GLN A 180 7.97 -1.10 -7.00
N GLU A 181 8.20 -1.08 -5.69
CA GLU A 181 8.62 -2.26 -4.94
C GLU A 181 7.53 -3.34 -4.95
N PHE A 182 6.26 -2.95 -4.77
CA PHE A 182 5.13 -3.85 -4.87
C PHE A 182 5.02 -4.49 -6.25
N PHE A 183 5.17 -3.70 -7.31
CA PHE A 183 5.13 -4.20 -8.68
C PHE A 183 6.23 -5.25 -8.93
N ALA A 184 7.46 -4.97 -8.48
CA ALA A 184 8.56 -5.90 -8.60
C ALA A 184 8.32 -7.21 -7.82
N ASP A 185 7.76 -7.11 -6.60
CA ASP A 185 7.37 -8.27 -5.80
C ASP A 185 6.22 -9.05 -6.44
N PHE A 186 5.23 -8.36 -6.98
CA PHE A 186 4.09 -8.95 -7.67
C PHE A 186 4.56 -9.72 -8.90
N SER A 187 5.45 -9.13 -9.70
CA SER A 187 6.03 -9.78 -10.89
C SER A 187 6.80 -11.04 -10.52
N ARG A 188 7.56 -11.02 -9.42
CA ARG A 188 8.23 -12.23 -8.89
C ARG A 188 7.23 -13.30 -8.45
N ALA A 189 6.19 -12.91 -7.72
CA ALA A 189 5.14 -13.83 -7.29
C ALA A 189 4.39 -14.43 -8.50
N PHE A 190 4.11 -13.61 -9.52
CA PHE A 190 3.50 -14.02 -10.78
C PHE A 190 4.33 -15.09 -11.49
N GLU A 191 5.63 -14.86 -11.67
CA GLU A 191 6.50 -15.83 -12.32
C GLU A 191 6.62 -17.14 -11.51
N ARG A 192 6.60 -17.06 -10.18
CA ARG A 192 6.59 -18.25 -9.31
C ARG A 192 5.30 -19.05 -9.46
N VAL A 193 4.14 -18.39 -9.42
CA VAL A 193 2.83 -19.02 -9.61
C VAL A 193 2.74 -19.64 -11.01
N LYS A 194 3.12 -18.90 -12.06
CA LYS A 194 3.14 -19.37 -13.45
C LYS A 194 4.01 -20.61 -13.61
N SER A 195 5.21 -20.58 -13.07
CA SER A 195 6.15 -21.71 -13.14
C SER A 195 5.60 -22.95 -12.44
N GLU A 196 4.95 -22.79 -11.29
CA GLU A 196 4.32 -23.92 -10.58
C GLU A 196 3.14 -24.47 -11.37
N ILE A 197 2.23 -23.60 -11.83
CA ILE A 197 1.05 -24.01 -12.61
C ILE A 197 1.49 -24.77 -13.86
N GLN A 198 2.47 -24.25 -14.59
CA GLN A 198 3.00 -24.88 -15.81
C GLN A 198 3.57 -26.27 -15.52
N LYS A 199 4.40 -26.41 -14.47
CA LYS A 199 5.06 -27.69 -14.14
C LYS A 199 4.08 -28.71 -13.59
N ARG A 200 3.25 -28.32 -12.63
CA ARG A 200 2.35 -29.22 -11.90
C ARG A 200 1.20 -29.72 -12.77
N ASN A 201 0.56 -28.80 -13.51
CA ASN A 201 -0.59 -29.13 -14.35
C ASN A 201 -0.18 -29.60 -15.76
N ARG A 202 1.11 -29.48 -16.11
CA ARG A 202 1.67 -29.78 -17.44
C ARG A 202 0.98 -28.99 -18.56
N TRP A 203 0.56 -27.77 -18.25
CA TRP A 203 -0.11 -26.89 -19.20
C TRP A 203 0.89 -26.11 -20.03
N LYS A 204 0.45 -25.66 -21.21
CA LYS A 204 1.24 -24.75 -22.05
C LYS A 204 1.46 -23.43 -21.33
N GLU A 205 2.57 -22.76 -21.61
CA GLU A 205 2.93 -21.49 -20.96
C GLU A 205 1.81 -20.45 -21.03
N LYS A 206 1.16 -20.31 -22.20
CA LYS A 206 0.02 -19.39 -22.38
C LYS A 206 -1.10 -19.67 -21.37
N VAL A 207 -1.50 -20.93 -21.22
CA VAL A 207 -2.55 -21.33 -20.28
C VAL A 207 -2.10 -21.11 -18.84
N ALA A 208 -0.88 -21.51 -18.49
CA ALA A 208 -0.36 -21.30 -17.15
C ALA A 208 -0.31 -19.80 -16.77
N LYS A 209 0.01 -18.94 -17.75
CA LYS A 209 0.02 -17.49 -17.60
C LYS A 209 -1.37 -16.91 -17.33
N GLU A 210 -2.35 -17.26 -18.15
CA GLU A 210 -3.76 -16.85 -17.99
C GLU A 210 -4.28 -17.22 -16.60
N GLU A 211 -4.06 -18.47 -16.17
CA GLU A 211 -4.52 -18.98 -14.89
C GLU A 211 -3.81 -18.32 -13.70
N SER A 212 -2.51 -18.02 -13.84
CA SER A 212 -1.75 -17.26 -12.84
C SER A 212 -2.29 -15.85 -12.67
N GLN A 213 -2.59 -15.19 -13.79
CA GLN A 213 -3.16 -13.84 -13.80
C GLN A 213 -4.51 -13.83 -13.12
N THR A 214 -5.43 -14.72 -13.50
CA THR A 214 -6.74 -14.84 -12.88
C THR A 214 -6.64 -15.11 -11.37
N LEU A 215 -5.81 -16.07 -10.95
CA LEU A 215 -5.64 -16.41 -9.54
C LEU A 215 -5.10 -15.24 -8.71
N LEU A 216 -4.02 -14.61 -9.17
CA LEU A 216 -3.40 -13.49 -8.43
C LEU A 216 -4.29 -12.25 -8.41
N ASN A 217 -5.00 -11.96 -9.49
CA ASN A 217 -5.94 -10.84 -9.53
C ASN A 217 -7.11 -11.05 -8.58
N ARG A 218 -7.66 -12.28 -8.50
CA ARG A 218 -8.69 -12.63 -7.51
C ARG A 218 -8.16 -12.45 -6.09
N LEU A 219 -6.98 -12.98 -5.77
CA LEU A 219 -6.38 -12.81 -4.43
C LEU A 219 -6.15 -11.34 -4.09
N LEU A 220 -5.62 -10.57 -5.03
CA LEU A 220 -5.34 -9.15 -4.86
C LEU A 220 -6.63 -8.35 -4.65
N PHE A 221 -7.66 -8.59 -5.46
CA PHE A 221 -8.98 -7.98 -5.31
C PHE A 221 -9.59 -8.29 -3.95
N LEU A 222 -9.53 -9.55 -3.51
CA LEU A 222 -10.03 -9.94 -2.19
C LEU A 222 -9.24 -9.31 -1.04
N TYR A 223 -7.95 -9.03 -1.23
CA TYR A 223 -7.16 -8.25 -0.27
C TYR A 223 -7.66 -6.81 -0.11
N PHE A 224 -8.13 -6.19 -1.19
CA PHE A 224 -8.83 -4.91 -1.08
C PHE A 224 -10.18 -5.10 -0.36
N VAL A 225 -11.03 -6.02 -0.84
CA VAL A 225 -12.38 -6.21 -0.29
C VAL A 225 -12.39 -6.54 1.21
N GLN A 226 -11.46 -7.37 1.69
CA GLN A 226 -11.40 -7.73 3.12
C GLN A 226 -11.13 -6.50 4.02
N ARG A 227 -10.44 -5.47 3.53
CA ARG A 227 -10.22 -4.23 4.31
C ARG A 227 -11.52 -3.48 4.59
N LYS A 228 -12.54 -3.62 3.72
CA LYS A 228 -13.90 -3.10 3.98
C LYS A 228 -14.62 -3.88 5.10
N GLY A 229 -14.06 -4.99 5.57
CA GLY A 229 -14.72 -5.93 6.48
C GLY A 229 -15.81 -6.75 5.81
N TRP A 230 -15.83 -6.78 4.47
CA TRP A 230 -16.87 -7.49 3.73
C TRP A 230 -16.69 -9.01 3.77
N LEU A 231 -15.46 -9.50 3.96
CA LEU A 231 -15.21 -10.93 4.08
C LEU A 231 -15.34 -11.36 5.56
N ASN A 232 -16.53 -11.81 5.95
CA ASN A 232 -16.84 -12.31 7.29
C ASN A 232 -16.48 -11.35 8.43
N ARG A 233 -16.56 -10.03 8.19
CA ARG A 233 -16.16 -8.96 9.15
C ARG A 233 -14.70 -9.06 9.61
N GLN A 234 -13.86 -9.75 8.84
CA GLN A 234 -12.45 -9.97 9.11
C GLN A 234 -11.61 -9.19 8.11
N ARG A 235 -10.68 -8.38 8.62
CA ARG A 235 -9.75 -7.58 7.79
C ARG A 235 -8.51 -8.35 7.33
N ASP A 236 -8.33 -9.56 7.84
CA ASP A 236 -7.25 -10.51 7.60
C ASP A 236 -7.79 -11.88 7.11
N TYR A 237 -9.00 -11.89 6.54
CA TYR A 237 -9.77 -13.10 6.24
C TYR A 237 -9.00 -14.15 5.43
N LEU A 238 -8.33 -13.76 4.36
CA LEU A 238 -7.59 -14.70 3.51
C LEU A 238 -6.40 -15.32 4.24
N PHE A 239 -5.51 -14.49 4.81
CA PHE A 239 -4.32 -14.96 5.50
C PHE A 239 -4.68 -15.82 6.73
N ARG A 240 -5.67 -15.40 7.51
CA ARG A 240 -6.15 -16.15 8.68
C ARG A 240 -6.61 -17.56 8.31
N ASN A 241 -7.28 -17.72 7.17
CA ASN A 241 -7.69 -19.05 6.71
C ASN A 241 -6.51 -19.82 6.12
N PHE A 242 -5.60 -19.16 5.40
CA PHE A 242 -4.37 -19.78 4.87
C PHE A 242 -3.53 -20.44 5.97
N VAL A 243 -3.35 -19.79 7.13
CA VAL A 243 -2.58 -20.33 8.28
C VAL A 243 -3.06 -21.72 8.73
N ARG A 244 -4.33 -22.08 8.50
CA ARG A 244 -4.86 -23.41 8.82
C ARG A 244 -4.33 -24.50 7.89
N PHE A 245 -4.08 -24.15 6.63
CA PHE A 245 -3.55 -25.04 5.59
C PHE A 245 -2.02 -25.00 5.49
N ASP A 246 -1.39 -23.98 6.08
CA ASP A 246 0.06 -23.84 6.12
C ASP A 246 0.76 -24.99 6.88
N LYS A 247 0.03 -25.64 7.79
CA LYS A 247 0.48 -26.82 8.56
C LYS A 247 0.52 -28.10 7.72
N ASP A 248 -0.12 -28.11 6.55
CA ASP A 248 -0.08 -29.25 5.64
C ASP A 248 1.29 -29.38 4.96
N THR A 249 1.52 -30.52 4.32
CA THR A 249 2.73 -30.72 3.50
C THR A 249 2.80 -29.64 2.41
N PRO A 250 3.95 -28.97 2.20
CA PRO A 250 4.06 -27.83 1.27
C PRO A 250 3.57 -28.10 -0.16
N ALA A 251 3.70 -29.34 -0.62
CA ALA A 251 3.30 -29.76 -1.96
C ALA A 251 1.79 -30.04 -2.11
N LYS A 252 0.98 -30.07 -1.05
CA LYS A 252 -0.47 -30.30 -1.14
C LYS A 252 -1.18 -29.07 -1.70
N THR A 253 -2.34 -29.26 -2.31
CA THR A 253 -3.20 -28.20 -2.91
C THR A 253 -4.36 -27.80 -2.00
N THR A 254 -4.30 -28.16 -0.71
CA THR A 254 -5.44 -28.10 0.21
C THR A 254 -5.97 -26.69 0.43
N PHE A 255 -5.14 -25.66 0.32
CA PHE A 255 -5.62 -24.27 0.42
C PHE A 255 -6.47 -23.86 -0.79
N LEU A 256 -6.04 -24.22 -2.00
CA LEU A 256 -6.80 -23.94 -3.22
C LEU A 256 -8.13 -24.69 -3.20
N ASP A 257 -8.07 -26.00 -2.99
CA ASP A 257 -9.25 -26.87 -3.11
C ASP A 257 -10.19 -26.76 -1.91
N GLY A 258 -9.64 -26.65 -0.70
CA GLY A 258 -10.42 -26.65 0.54
C GLY A 258 -10.93 -25.28 0.98
N PHE A 259 -10.42 -24.19 0.41
CA PHE A 259 -10.82 -22.84 0.81
C PHE A 259 -11.04 -21.88 -0.35
N LEU A 260 -10.05 -21.65 -1.21
CA LEU A 260 -10.16 -20.63 -2.26
C LEU A 260 -11.26 -20.96 -3.28
N ARG A 261 -11.33 -22.21 -3.75
CA ARG A 261 -12.34 -22.64 -4.72
C ARG A 261 -13.77 -22.51 -4.16
N PRO A 262 -14.11 -23.03 -2.96
CA PRO A 262 -15.40 -22.74 -2.33
C PRO A 262 -15.68 -21.23 -2.16
N LEU A 263 -14.66 -20.44 -1.81
CA LEU A 263 -14.79 -19.00 -1.67
C LEU A 263 -15.13 -18.34 -3.00
N PHE A 264 -14.44 -18.66 -4.08
CA PHE A 264 -14.69 -18.10 -5.41
C PHE A 264 -16.10 -18.47 -5.92
N ILE A 265 -16.55 -19.71 -5.67
CA ILE A 265 -17.92 -20.14 -5.99
C ILE A 265 -18.94 -19.29 -5.20
N LYS A 266 -18.71 -19.11 -3.90
CA LYS A 266 -19.59 -18.28 -3.06
C LYS A 266 -19.69 -16.83 -3.57
N LEU A 267 -18.56 -16.25 -3.97
CA LEU A 267 -18.50 -14.85 -4.40
C LEU A 267 -19.10 -14.64 -5.80
N SER A 268 -19.16 -15.68 -6.63
CA SER A 268 -19.70 -15.66 -7.99
C SER A 268 -21.17 -16.09 -8.10
N THR A 269 -21.74 -16.70 -7.05
CA THR A 269 -23.10 -17.25 -7.07
C THR A 269 -24.04 -16.46 -6.15
N GLU A 270 -25.12 -15.92 -6.71
CA GLU A 270 -26.14 -15.21 -5.94
C GLU A 270 -27.06 -16.19 -5.23
N GLY A 271 -27.40 -15.93 -3.97
CA GLY A 271 -28.29 -16.77 -3.17
C GLY A 271 -27.56 -17.72 -2.22
N SER A 272 -28.34 -18.48 -1.45
CA SER A 272 -27.83 -19.29 -0.34
C SER A 272 -27.25 -20.64 -0.77
N GLN A 273 -27.41 -21.06 -2.02
CA GLN A 273 -26.93 -22.36 -2.49
C GLN A 273 -25.40 -22.51 -2.47
N ALA A 274 -24.67 -21.39 -2.50
CA ALA A 274 -23.21 -21.37 -2.40
C ALA A 274 -22.71 -20.86 -1.04
N ASP A 275 -23.58 -20.72 -0.04
CA ASP A 275 -23.20 -20.26 1.29
C ASP A 275 -22.21 -21.20 1.96
N ILE A 276 -21.12 -20.62 2.47
CA ILE A 276 -20.16 -21.34 3.30
C ILE A 276 -20.68 -21.28 4.74
N PRO A 277 -21.00 -22.43 5.38
CA PRO A 277 -21.59 -22.44 6.71
C PRO A 277 -20.72 -21.70 7.74
N GLY A 278 -21.30 -20.72 8.43
CA GLY A 278 -20.60 -19.92 9.45
C GLY A 278 -19.78 -18.75 8.91
N HIS A 279 -19.91 -18.42 7.62
CA HIS A 279 -19.24 -17.28 6.98
C HIS A 279 -20.25 -16.28 6.42
N ASP A 280 -20.11 -15.01 6.81
CA ASP A 280 -20.89 -13.87 6.28
C ASP A 280 -20.15 -13.29 5.06
N LEU A 281 -20.54 -13.70 3.84
CA LEU A 281 -19.83 -13.36 2.60
C LEU A 281 -20.76 -12.73 1.55
N PRO A 282 -20.35 -11.62 0.91
CA PRO A 282 -21.15 -10.95 -0.10
C PRO A 282 -21.10 -11.69 -1.43
N PHE A 283 -22.06 -11.39 -2.30
CA PHE A 283 -21.98 -11.64 -3.72
C PHE A 283 -21.21 -10.49 -4.39
N LEU A 284 -20.22 -10.79 -5.23
CA LEU A 284 -19.32 -9.79 -5.83
C LEU A 284 -19.30 -9.82 -7.36
N ASN A 285 -20.25 -10.52 -7.99
CA ASN A 285 -20.33 -10.79 -9.44
C ASN A 285 -19.67 -9.76 -10.36
N GLY A 286 -19.03 -10.28 -11.40
CA GLY A 286 -18.23 -9.54 -12.37
C GLY A 286 -17.22 -10.49 -13.00
N GLY A 287 -16.79 -10.19 -14.24
CA GLY A 287 -15.94 -11.06 -15.06
C GLY A 287 -14.70 -11.67 -14.37
N LEU A 288 -14.24 -11.13 -13.23
CA LEU A 288 -13.14 -11.70 -12.45
C LEU A 288 -13.50 -13.01 -11.73
N PHE A 289 -14.75 -13.20 -11.32
CA PHE A 289 -15.24 -14.43 -10.65
C PHE A 289 -16.31 -15.17 -11.47
N ALA A 290 -16.81 -14.54 -12.55
CA ALA A 290 -17.88 -15.07 -13.38
C ALA A 290 -17.38 -16.19 -14.30
N ASP A 291 -17.10 -17.36 -13.73
CA ASP A 291 -16.79 -18.59 -14.48
C ASP A 291 -17.05 -19.87 -13.65
N GLU A 292 -17.47 -19.78 -12.39
CA GLU A 292 -17.46 -20.98 -11.52
C GLU A 292 -18.81 -21.71 -11.41
N TYR A 293 -19.94 -21.07 -11.72
CA TYR A 293 -21.25 -21.73 -11.85
C TYR A 293 -22.20 -20.87 -12.72
N GLY A 294 -22.40 -21.29 -13.97
CA GLY A 294 -23.40 -20.72 -14.88
C GLY A 294 -23.75 -21.75 -15.96
N ASP A 295 -25.03 -22.10 -16.08
CA ASP A 295 -25.52 -23.21 -16.91
C ASP A 295 -25.32 -23.02 -18.42
N GLU A 296 -24.79 -21.90 -18.89
CA GLU A 296 -24.54 -21.66 -20.31
C GLU A 296 -23.22 -20.90 -20.53
N GLN A 297 -22.13 -21.61 -20.87
CA GLN A 297 -21.14 -21.28 -21.92
C GLN A 297 -19.79 -22.06 -21.80
N HIS A 298 -19.47 -22.90 -22.80
CA HIS A 298 -18.14 -23.32 -23.31
C HIS A 298 -16.97 -23.64 -22.34
N ASP A 299 -17.22 -24.52 -21.37
CA ASP A 299 -16.58 -25.84 -21.07
C ASP A 299 -15.04 -26.06 -21.02
N GLU A 300 -14.15 -25.11 -21.36
CA GLU A 300 -12.68 -25.33 -21.20
C GLU A 300 -12.07 -24.47 -20.09
N ALA A 301 -12.44 -23.19 -19.96
CA ALA A 301 -11.92 -22.31 -18.90
C ALA A 301 -12.37 -22.77 -17.51
N VAL A 302 -13.67 -23.06 -17.34
CA VAL A 302 -14.23 -23.56 -16.09
C VAL A 302 -13.59 -24.89 -15.67
N ARG A 303 -13.38 -25.80 -16.63
CA ARG A 303 -12.68 -27.07 -16.38
C ARG A 303 -11.24 -26.84 -15.98
N ARG A 304 -10.52 -25.94 -16.67
CA ARG A 304 -9.16 -25.55 -16.28
C ARG A 304 -9.12 -25.00 -14.85
N HIS A 305 -10.03 -24.10 -14.49
CA HIS A 305 -10.12 -23.60 -13.12
C HIS A 305 -10.37 -24.74 -12.13
N PHE A 306 -11.28 -25.68 -12.45
CA PHE A 306 -11.56 -26.85 -11.61
C PHE A 306 -10.36 -27.78 -11.45
N ASP A 307 -9.65 -28.06 -12.54
CA ASP A 307 -8.49 -28.96 -12.57
C ASP A 307 -7.19 -28.28 -12.08
N LEU A 308 -7.21 -26.95 -11.90
CA LEU A 308 -6.05 -26.18 -11.46
C LEU A 308 -5.50 -26.70 -10.14
N GLN A 309 -4.21 -27.03 -10.16
CA GLN A 309 -3.45 -27.44 -8.99
C GLN A 309 -2.33 -26.44 -8.71
N VAL A 310 -2.30 -25.93 -7.48
CA VAL A 310 -1.23 -25.06 -6.96
C VAL A 310 -0.88 -25.49 -5.54
N GLY A 311 0.41 -25.71 -5.27
CA GLY A 311 0.87 -26.14 -3.95
C GLY A 311 0.77 -25.04 -2.88
N ASN A 312 0.53 -25.42 -1.63
CA ASN A 312 0.46 -24.52 -0.47
C ASN A 312 1.73 -23.69 -0.29
N GLU A 313 2.91 -24.21 -0.66
CA GLU A 313 4.19 -23.48 -0.62
C GLU A 313 4.15 -22.20 -1.47
N VAL A 314 3.53 -22.26 -2.65
CA VAL A 314 3.42 -21.10 -3.53
C VAL A 314 2.52 -20.05 -2.89
N PHE A 315 1.38 -20.47 -2.32
CA PHE A 315 0.53 -19.54 -1.57
C PHE A 315 1.26 -18.94 -0.36
N ARG A 316 2.06 -19.72 0.38
CA ARG A 316 2.90 -19.20 1.47
C ARG A 316 3.74 -18.03 0.98
N SER A 317 4.43 -18.19 -0.15
CA SER A 317 5.23 -17.11 -0.72
C SER A 317 4.41 -15.91 -1.19
N VAL A 318 3.24 -16.14 -1.80
CA VAL A 318 2.34 -15.05 -2.20
C VAL A 318 1.87 -14.25 -0.99
N PHE A 319 1.59 -14.91 0.14
CA PHE A 319 1.24 -14.21 1.38
C PHE A 319 2.47 -13.54 2.01
N GLU A 320 3.55 -14.26 2.26
CA GLU A 320 4.70 -13.78 3.04
C GLU A 320 5.59 -12.78 2.29
N ASP A 321 5.80 -13.00 0.98
CA ASP A 321 6.74 -12.22 0.16
C ASP A 321 6.04 -11.07 -0.59
N LEU A 322 4.70 -11.10 -0.68
CA LEU A 322 3.88 -10.10 -1.35
C LEU A 322 2.78 -9.57 -0.42
N LEU A 323 1.65 -10.25 -0.27
CA LEU A 323 0.43 -9.63 0.27
C LEU A 323 0.56 -9.12 1.72
N GLU A 324 1.22 -9.87 2.61
CA GLU A 324 1.37 -9.48 4.00
C GLU A 324 2.48 -8.46 4.24
N ARG A 325 3.34 -8.15 3.25
CA ARG A 325 4.37 -7.10 3.38
C ARG A 325 3.81 -5.70 3.20
N TYR A 326 2.70 -5.58 2.48
CA TYR A 326 2.13 -4.30 2.11
C TYR A 326 0.81 -4.05 2.85
N ASN A 327 0.57 -2.80 3.25
CA ASN A 327 -0.75 -2.38 3.71
C ASN A 327 -1.62 -2.06 2.49
N PHE A 328 -2.88 -2.51 2.50
CA PHE A 328 -3.85 -2.26 1.44
C PHE A 328 -4.89 -1.23 1.88
N THR A 329 -5.23 -0.30 0.99
CA THR A 329 -6.29 0.68 1.19
C THR A 329 -7.40 0.54 0.14
N ILE A 330 -8.64 0.66 0.60
CA ILE A 330 -9.90 0.54 -0.17
C ILE A 330 -10.49 1.88 -0.58
N GLN A 331 -9.91 2.97 -0.10
CA GLN A 331 -10.45 4.30 -0.34
C GLN A 331 -9.96 4.79 -1.69
N GLU A 332 -10.85 4.75 -2.69
CA GLU A 332 -10.65 5.40 -3.98
C GLU A 332 -11.03 6.89 -3.91
N ASP A 333 -11.75 7.26 -2.86
CA ASP A 333 -12.62 8.40 -2.72
C ASP A 333 -12.08 9.39 -1.69
N SER A 334 -11.05 10.10 -2.13
CA SER A 334 -11.03 11.57 -2.17
C SER A 334 -9.63 12.01 -2.57
N PRO A 335 -9.45 13.13 -3.28
CA PRO A 335 -8.16 13.84 -3.36
C PRO A 335 -7.62 14.30 -1.98
N THR A 336 -7.86 13.58 -0.89
CA THR A 336 -7.34 13.86 0.45
C THR A 336 -6.88 12.61 1.19
N ASN A 337 -6.96 11.38 0.67
CA ASN A 337 -6.72 10.16 1.45
C ASN A 337 -5.73 9.16 0.81
N TYR A 338 -4.43 9.38 0.97
CA TYR A 338 -3.40 8.35 0.69
C TYR A 338 -2.60 8.09 1.96
N GLU A 339 -2.77 6.90 2.52
CA GLU A 339 -1.76 6.31 3.41
C GLU A 339 -0.63 5.79 2.54
N VAL A 340 0.56 5.61 3.11
CA VAL A 340 1.57 4.80 2.44
C VAL A 340 1.12 3.33 2.48
N ALA A 341 0.28 3.01 1.51
CA ALA A 341 -0.43 1.75 1.31
C ALA A 341 -0.67 1.57 -0.19
N ILE A 342 -0.89 0.33 -0.61
CA ILE A 342 -1.26 -0.03 -1.97
C ILE A 342 -2.73 0.29 -2.17
N ASP A 343 -3.05 1.05 -3.22
CA ASP A 343 -4.40 1.49 -3.58
C ASP A 343 -4.94 0.74 -4.81
N PRO A 344 -6.25 0.85 -5.13
CA PRO A 344 -6.83 0.17 -6.29
C PRO A 344 -6.38 0.74 -7.64
N GLU A 345 -5.84 1.96 -7.71
CA GLU A 345 -5.30 2.52 -8.97
C GLU A 345 -4.05 1.75 -9.40
N MET A 346 -3.27 1.27 -8.43
CA MET A 346 -2.16 0.36 -8.67
C MET A 346 -2.61 -0.93 -9.39
N LEU A 347 -3.85 -1.40 -9.20
CA LEU A 347 -4.39 -2.52 -9.99
C LEU A 347 -4.34 -2.21 -11.49
N GLY A 348 -4.81 -1.03 -11.90
CA GLY A 348 -4.80 -0.61 -13.31
C GLY A 348 -3.40 -0.62 -13.90
N GLN A 349 -2.40 -0.17 -13.13
CA GLN A 349 -1.00 -0.17 -13.53
C GLN A 349 -0.43 -1.59 -13.66
N ILE A 350 -0.72 -2.48 -12.70
CA ILE A 350 -0.34 -3.89 -12.79
C ILE A 350 -0.99 -4.56 -13.99
N PHE A 351 -2.29 -4.33 -14.21
CA PHE A 351 -3.00 -4.89 -15.35
C PHE A 351 -2.38 -4.42 -16.67
N GLU A 352 -2.10 -3.13 -16.81
CA GLU A 352 -1.45 -2.57 -18.00
C GLU A 352 -0.05 -3.15 -18.19
N GLU A 353 0.77 -3.22 -17.14
CA GLU A 353 2.15 -3.67 -17.24
C GLU A 353 2.29 -5.19 -17.49
N LEU A 354 1.39 -6.01 -16.93
CA LEU A 354 1.29 -7.45 -17.25
C LEU A 354 0.83 -7.68 -18.69
N ILE A 355 -0.09 -6.85 -19.20
CA ILE A 355 -0.47 -6.88 -20.63
C ILE A 355 0.76 -6.56 -21.49
N LEU A 356 1.52 -5.52 -21.16
CA LEU A 356 2.74 -5.16 -21.88
C LEU A 356 3.77 -6.31 -21.89
N THR A 357 4.03 -6.95 -20.75
CA THR A 357 4.93 -8.13 -20.69
C THR A 357 4.35 -9.37 -21.38
N SER A 358 3.04 -9.42 -21.64
CA SER A 358 2.41 -10.48 -22.43
C SER A 358 2.50 -10.30 -23.92
N GLU A 359 2.46 -9.07 -24.38
CA GLU A 359 2.49 -8.75 -25.81
C GLU A 359 3.92 -8.67 -26.37
N GLU A 360 4.92 -8.37 -25.53
CA GLU A 360 6.35 -8.41 -25.92
C GLU A 360 6.82 -9.81 -26.36
N SER A 361 6.21 -10.88 -25.84
CA SER A 361 6.56 -12.26 -26.23
C SER A 361 5.97 -12.70 -27.57
N GLU A 362 4.96 -12.00 -28.13
CA GLU A 362 4.25 -12.46 -29.32
C GLU A 362 4.61 -11.72 -30.61
N THR A 363 5.31 -10.58 -30.57
CA THR A 363 5.77 -9.93 -31.82
C THR A 363 7.03 -9.09 -31.62
N ALA A 364 8.14 -9.53 -32.22
CA ALA A 364 9.26 -8.65 -32.53
C ALA A 364 8.76 -7.51 -33.44
N GLY A 365 8.70 -6.28 -32.91
CA GLY A 365 8.81 -5.07 -33.73
C GLY A 365 7.62 -4.10 -33.79
N LYS A 366 6.48 -4.34 -33.13
CA LYS A 366 5.43 -3.31 -32.97
C LYS A 366 4.74 -3.44 -31.62
N SER A 367 4.95 -2.47 -30.73
CA SER A 367 4.17 -2.34 -29.51
C SER A 367 2.71 -2.10 -29.90
N LYS A 368 1.85 -3.09 -29.68
CA LYS A 368 0.40 -3.00 -29.89
C LYS A 368 -0.31 -2.11 -28.86
N ARG A 369 0.36 -1.06 -28.35
CA ARG A 369 -0.29 0.03 -27.59
C ARG A 369 -1.55 0.54 -28.30
N HIS A 370 -1.55 0.52 -29.64
CA HIS A 370 -2.61 1.10 -30.47
C HIS A 370 -3.77 0.16 -30.82
N ASP A 371 -3.63 -1.17 -30.69
CA ASP A 371 -4.60 -2.13 -31.26
C ASP A 371 -5.64 -2.62 -30.24
N THR A 372 -5.32 -2.66 -28.93
CA THR A 372 -6.27 -3.08 -27.87
C THR A 372 -7.03 -1.92 -27.23
N GLY A 373 -6.53 -0.68 -27.33
CA GLY A 373 -7.19 0.55 -26.85
C GLY A 373 -7.40 0.65 -25.32
N GLY A 374 -6.95 -0.35 -24.56
CA GLY A 374 -7.10 -0.43 -23.11
C GLY A 374 -6.01 0.36 -22.39
N HIS A 375 -6.16 1.68 -22.31
CA HIS A 375 -5.30 2.52 -21.48
C HIS A 375 -6.00 2.85 -20.16
N TYR A 376 -5.26 2.72 -19.05
CA TYR A 376 -5.71 3.31 -17.81
C TYR A 376 -5.82 4.82 -17.99
N THR A 377 -6.98 5.39 -17.67
CA THR A 377 -7.20 6.83 -17.79
C THR A 377 -6.79 7.51 -16.48
N PRO A 378 -5.77 8.39 -16.48
CA PRO A 378 -5.32 9.08 -15.27
C PRO A 378 -6.45 9.83 -14.57
N ARG A 379 -6.47 9.78 -13.23
CA ARG A 379 -7.52 10.39 -12.41
C ARG A 379 -7.82 11.87 -12.70
N PRO A 380 -6.85 12.77 -12.99
CA PRO A 380 -7.17 14.16 -13.32
C PRO A 380 -8.12 14.27 -14.52
N ILE A 381 -8.01 13.35 -15.48
CA ILE A 381 -8.87 13.27 -16.66
C ILE A 381 -10.24 12.73 -16.26
N VAL A 382 -10.30 11.63 -15.50
CA VAL A 382 -11.57 11.06 -15.01
C VAL A 382 -12.36 12.10 -14.20
N HIS A 383 -11.71 12.79 -13.26
CA HIS A 383 -12.35 13.81 -12.43
C HIS A 383 -12.83 15.00 -13.24
N TYR A 384 -12.05 15.43 -14.24
CA TYR A 384 -12.47 16.47 -15.19
C TYR A 384 -13.74 16.02 -15.95
N LEU A 385 -13.72 14.83 -16.55
CA LEU A 385 -14.84 14.29 -17.33
C LEU A 385 -16.11 14.15 -16.48
N CYS A 386 -16.01 13.62 -15.26
CA CYS A 386 -17.15 13.51 -14.36
C CYS A 386 -17.71 14.89 -13.97
N ARG A 387 -16.83 15.86 -13.64
CA ARG A 387 -17.27 17.21 -13.26
C ARG A 387 -17.96 17.92 -14.42
N ASP A 388 -17.41 17.78 -15.63
CA ASP A 388 -17.96 18.36 -16.84
C ASP A 388 -19.32 17.71 -17.18
N SER A 389 -19.40 16.38 -17.09
CA SER A 389 -20.64 15.63 -17.35
C SER A 389 -21.77 15.92 -16.36
N LEU A 390 -21.44 16.27 -15.12
CA LEU A 390 -22.41 16.68 -14.09
C LEU A 390 -22.76 18.17 -14.15
N ALA A 391 -21.97 18.98 -14.87
CA ALA A 391 -22.21 20.40 -15.09
C ALA A 391 -23.03 20.67 -16.37
N ALA A 392 -23.05 19.71 -17.30
CA ALA A 392 -23.96 19.62 -18.44
C ALA A 392 -25.35 19.12 -17.98
#